data_AF-A0A0D8XCW0-F1
#
_entry.id   AF-A0A0D8XCW0-F1
#
_cell.length_a   1.000
_cell.length_b   1.000
_cell.length_c   1.000
_cell.angle_alpha   90.00
_cell.angle_beta   90.00
_cell.angle_gamma   90.00
#
_symmetry.space_group_name_H-M   'P 1'
#
loop_
_entity.id
_entity.type
_entity.pdbx_description
1 polymer ?
#
loop_
_entity_poly.entity_id
_entity_poly.type
_entity_poly.pdbx_seq_one_letter_code
_entity_poly.pdbx_strand_id
1 'polypeptide(L)'
;MSQSKLHAYSLVPTERPRLSEDNCSYKASCSQSEILFQIHAETADFSPYACLNDKKLFGEQNFTNGMSFVFINGSNGNIESYAFFDVSKSDRELVNWLKSLPYSSVIIGLSFGDVAEMISADARATFASFGAVRIVDWRRMSSYAILGQNRVGQSAFELVVPLFLQNVPHIIERCFEFTSVDASLNLTHTLTSLQRAEMEEVMTRSNLEGSIGNIQLGAEWLGCGIPDHCNSDEIPMYFFSGEHKDDWPRLCVGGYMIFDRGLNNAGRESTALEQWLDDRPLGEVIAVLSFDEASNMLTDMAKQIFYEMGSSMVQRLRYFVGHRELAAYSPFEDLNIPSGNTWAKPIRKSICLPKKLESWRGRASVSYLRPYNLPRRHFCMKHDQHGNFCSGNEFVGLAESEVDKPIHPRALSDPKRKEDPVFKMPIVVAAGLSTDSLRMCLESLMEQEGLNTQMVVVVYDKEYPENAELSSLFKIKSLPVHATNGYSSVLLSALSAAFDLFPSSPTMAVIEEDVKLSPDWLYYLSQASPVLLVDKNIGIVQTFNPNGISLQI
;
A
#
# COMPACT_ATOMS: atom_id res chain seq x y z
N MET A 1 -17.01 -41.47 -46.51
CA MET A 1 -16.58 -40.22 -45.85
C MET A 1 -17.66 -39.84 -44.85
N SER A 2 -17.36 -40.03 -43.57
CA SER A 2 -18.30 -40.04 -42.45
C SER A 2 -18.45 -38.63 -41.87
N GLN A 3 -19.69 -38.16 -41.69
CA GLN A 3 -20.02 -36.97 -40.92
C GLN A 3 -20.21 -37.36 -39.45
N SER A 4 -19.37 -36.84 -38.56
CA SER A 4 -19.49 -37.03 -37.11
C SER A 4 -20.23 -35.85 -36.49
N LYS A 5 -21.44 -36.11 -35.98
CA LYS A 5 -22.21 -35.18 -35.13
C LYS A 5 -21.53 -35.08 -33.75
N LEU A 6 -21.19 -33.88 -33.30
CA LEU A 6 -20.92 -33.63 -31.89
C LEU A 6 -22.26 -33.50 -31.14
N HIS A 7 -22.48 -34.36 -30.14
CA HIS A 7 -23.53 -34.18 -29.14
C HIS A 7 -23.05 -33.19 -28.08
N ALA A 8 -23.76 -32.08 -27.94
CA ALA A 8 -23.67 -31.21 -26.77
C ALA A 8 -24.34 -31.94 -25.58
N TYR A 9 -23.55 -32.23 -24.55
CA TYR A 9 -24.09 -32.69 -23.26
C TYR A 9 -24.69 -31.49 -22.53
N SER A 10 -26.03 -31.49 -22.42
CA SER A 10 -26.76 -30.58 -21.54
C SER A 10 -26.55 -31.01 -20.09
N LEU A 11 -25.91 -30.17 -19.27
CA LEU A 11 -25.85 -30.36 -17.83
C LEU A 11 -27.21 -30.00 -17.24
N VAL A 12 -27.94 -31.02 -16.78
CA VAL A 12 -29.15 -30.86 -15.97
C VAL A 12 -28.74 -30.23 -14.62
N PRO A 13 -29.38 -29.14 -14.15
CA PRO A 13 -29.12 -28.64 -12.80
C PRO A 13 -29.66 -29.68 -11.81
N THR A 14 -28.78 -30.33 -11.07
CA THR A 14 -29.16 -31.08 -9.86
C THR A 14 -29.66 -30.07 -8.84
N GLU A 15 -30.96 -30.12 -8.54
CA GLU A 15 -31.54 -29.37 -7.42
C GLU A 15 -30.79 -29.70 -6.13
N ARG A 16 -30.33 -28.67 -5.41
CA ARG A 16 -29.72 -28.83 -4.09
C ARG A 16 -30.77 -29.42 -3.14
N PRO A 17 -30.41 -30.39 -2.27
CA PRO A 17 -31.35 -30.93 -1.28
C PRO A 17 -31.82 -29.81 -0.36
N ARG A 18 -33.14 -29.52 -0.36
CA ARG A 18 -33.75 -28.58 0.59
C ARG A 18 -33.86 -29.26 1.96
N LEU A 19 -33.02 -28.85 2.90
CA LEU A 19 -33.25 -29.14 4.32
C LEU A 19 -34.41 -28.27 4.81
N SER A 20 -35.38 -28.87 5.50
CA SER A 20 -36.63 -28.25 5.93
C SER A 20 -36.43 -26.96 6.73
N GLU A 21 -37.29 -25.99 6.47
CA GLU A 21 -37.29 -24.62 6.98
C GLU A 21 -37.38 -24.54 8.53
N ASP A 22 -36.58 -23.63 9.08
CA ASP A 22 -36.57 -23.03 10.43
C ASP A 22 -36.07 -23.78 11.67
N ASN A 23 -36.10 -25.11 11.75
CA ASN A 23 -35.67 -25.84 12.95
C ASN A 23 -34.40 -26.69 12.76
N CYS A 24 -33.44 -26.57 13.69
CA CYS A 24 -32.23 -27.38 13.71
C CYS A 24 -32.45 -28.65 14.52
N SER A 25 -32.03 -29.81 14.01
CA SER A 25 -32.13 -31.08 14.71
C SER A 25 -30.79 -31.43 15.37
N TYR A 26 -30.79 -31.72 16.67
CA TYR A 26 -29.61 -32.10 17.43
C TYR A 26 -29.62 -33.58 17.82
N LYS A 27 -28.42 -34.14 17.96
CA LYS A 27 -28.22 -35.48 18.55
C LYS A 27 -27.83 -35.40 20.03
N ALA A 28 -27.28 -34.27 20.47
CA ALA A 28 -26.86 -33.99 21.85
C ALA A 28 -27.95 -33.29 22.68
N SER A 29 -27.83 -33.40 24.00
CA SER A 29 -28.66 -32.69 25.00
C SER A 29 -27.74 -32.04 26.03
N CYS A 30 -27.99 -30.77 26.37
CA CYS A 30 -27.17 -29.98 27.31
C CYS A 30 -27.87 -29.79 28.66
N SER A 31 -27.11 -29.39 29.69
CA SER A 31 -27.70 -29.01 30.97
C SER A 31 -28.52 -27.70 30.86
N GLN A 32 -29.40 -27.43 31.84
CA GLN A 32 -30.28 -26.23 31.79
C GLN A 32 -29.53 -24.89 31.77
N SER A 33 -28.26 -24.86 32.19
CA SER A 33 -27.42 -23.66 32.23
C SER A 33 -26.51 -23.50 31.00
N GLU A 34 -26.49 -24.49 30.10
CA GLU A 34 -25.67 -24.49 28.90
C GLU A 34 -26.52 -24.25 27.66
N ILE A 35 -25.93 -23.62 26.65
CA ILE A 35 -26.54 -23.49 25.33
C ILE A 35 -26.09 -24.63 24.44
N LEU A 36 -27.05 -25.24 23.75
CA LEU A 36 -26.77 -26.17 22.66
C LEU A 36 -26.61 -25.38 21.36
N PHE A 37 -25.45 -25.52 20.73
CA PHE A 37 -25.17 -24.87 19.45
C PHE A 37 -24.76 -25.88 18.38
N GLN A 38 -25.04 -25.49 17.13
CA GLN A 38 -24.58 -26.21 15.95
C GLN A 38 -24.02 -25.18 14.97
N ILE A 39 -22.77 -25.35 14.53
CA ILE A 39 -22.17 -24.52 13.47
C ILE A 39 -21.70 -25.41 12.32
N HIS A 40 -21.99 -24.97 11.10
CA HIS A 40 -21.62 -25.62 9.85
C HIS A 40 -20.86 -24.62 8.98
N ALA A 41 -19.62 -24.97 8.61
CA ALA A 41 -18.81 -24.19 7.69
C ALA A 41 -19.19 -24.54 6.23
N GLU A 42 -19.08 -23.58 5.31
CA GLU A 42 -19.43 -23.77 3.91
C GLU A 42 -18.64 -24.91 3.24
N THR A 43 -19.32 -25.67 2.38
CA THR A 43 -18.74 -26.66 1.47
C THR A 43 -19.34 -26.53 0.07
N ALA A 44 -18.93 -27.37 -0.88
CA ALA A 44 -19.38 -27.28 -2.27
C ALA A 44 -20.90 -27.46 -2.41
N ASP A 45 -21.48 -28.31 -1.56
CA ASP A 45 -22.89 -28.69 -1.63
C ASP A 45 -23.76 -28.00 -0.59
N PHE A 46 -23.15 -27.41 0.46
CA PHE A 46 -23.86 -26.92 1.64
C PHE A 46 -23.42 -25.51 2.02
N SER A 47 -24.39 -24.58 2.08
CA SER A 47 -24.19 -23.23 2.61
C SER A 47 -23.83 -23.26 4.10
N PRO A 48 -23.10 -22.24 4.61
CA PRO A 48 -22.82 -22.14 6.03
C PRO A 48 -24.12 -21.89 6.79
N TYR A 49 -24.21 -22.40 8.02
CA TYR A 49 -25.31 -22.07 8.92
C TYR A 49 -24.89 -22.24 10.38
N ALA A 50 -25.64 -21.58 11.26
CA ALA A 50 -25.50 -21.75 12.69
C ALA A 50 -26.87 -21.86 13.35
N CYS A 51 -26.92 -22.58 14.46
CA CYS A 51 -28.11 -22.80 15.25
C CYS A 51 -27.80 -22.62 16.73
N LEU A 52 -28.80 -22.12 17.46
CA LEU A 52 -28.78 -21.93 18.89
C LEU A 52 -30.12 -22.42 19.45
N ASN A 53 -30.13 -23.44 20.32
CA ASN A 53 -31.34 -23.99 20.95
C ASN A 53 -32.50 -24.17 19.96
N ASP A 54 -32.33 -25.05 18.96
CA ASP A 54 -33.34 -25.36 17.91
C ASP A 54 -33.61 -24.26 16.87
N LYS A 55 -33.13 -23.03 17.09
CA LYS A 55 -33.36 -21.91 16.16
C LYS A 55 -32.18 -21.72 15.21
N LYS A 56 -32.44 -21.75 13.90
CA LYS A 56 -31.46 -21.35 12.87
C LYS A 56 -31.21 -19.85 12.95
N LEU A 57 -29.95 -19.44 13.04
CA LEU A 57 -29.53 -18.04 13.21
C LEU A 57 -29.44 -17.28 11.89
N PHE A 58 -29.07 -17.97 10.79
CA PHE A 58 -28.92 -17.38 9.47
C PHE A 58 -29.81 -18.10 8.44
N GLY A 59 -30.57 -17.34 7.65
CA GLY A 59 -31.38 -17.88 6.53
C GLY A 59 -30.57 -18.00 5.24
N GLU A 60 -31.00 -18.87 4.31
CA GLU A 60 -30.31 -19.14 3.04
C GLU A 60 -30.17 -17.91 2.12
N GLN A 61 -30.89 -16.83 2.39
CA GLN A 61 -30.92 -15.62 1.56
C GLN A 61 -30.06 -14.45 2.09
N ASN A 62 -29.33 -14.64 3.20
CA ASN A 62 -28.68 -13.53 3.93
C ASN A 62 -27.14 -13.57 3.91
N PHE A 63 -26.50 -14.35 3.04
CA PHE A 63 -25.05 -14.38 2.96
C PHE A 63 -24.53 -13.46 1.85
N THR A 64 -23.76 -12.45 2.25
CA THR A 64 -22.85 -11.71 1.37
C THR A 64 -21.50 -12.45 1.32
N ASN A 65 -20.77 -12.37 0.19
CA ASN A 65 -19.39 -12.86 0.13
C ASN A 65 -18.58 -12.19 1.26
N GLY A 66 -18.13 -12.95 2.25
CA GLY A 66 -17.45 -12.41 3.42
C GLY A 66 -17.78 -13.13 4.72
N MET A 67 -18.06 -12.36 5.78
CA MET A 67 -18.29 -12.90 7.13
C MET A 67 -19.63 -12.45 7.70
N SER A 68 -20.37 -13.40 8.27
CA SER A 68 -21.63 -13.15 8.97
C SER A 68 -21.49 -13.51 10.45
N PHE A 69 -21.98 -12.64 11.33
CA PHE A 69 -21.89 -12.80 12.77
C PHE A 69 -23.22 -12.65 13.49
N VAL A 70 -23.35 -13.38 14.59
CA VAL A 70 -24.29 -13.10 15.68
C VAL A 70 -23.48 -12.70 16.91
N PHE A 71 -23.82 -11.55 17.49
CA PHE A 71 -23.31 -11.13 18.79
C PHE A 71 -24.32 -11.50 19.89
N ILE A 72 -23.84 -12.22 20.90
CA ILE A 72 -24.57 -12.66 22.07
C ILE A 72 -23.91 -12.05 23.31
N ASN A 73 -24.73 -11.47 24.19
CA ASN A 73 -24.27 -10.92 25.45
C ASN A 73 -23.85 -12.05 26.40
N GLY A 74 -22.58 -12.10 26.78
CA GLY A 74 -22.03 -13.19 27.58
C GLY A 74 -22.47 -13.22 29.04
N SER A 75 -23.17 -12.19 29.52
CA SER A 75 -23.69 -12.16 30.90
C SER A 75 -25.09 -12.76 31.02
N ASN A 76 -25.92 -12.65 29.97
CA ASN A 76 -27.33 -13.07 30.00
C ASN A 76 -27.70 -14.07 28.88
N GLY A 77 -26.80 -14.32 27.91
CA GLY A 77 -27.01 -15.23 26.80
C GLY A 77 -27.97 -14.75 25.71
N ASN A 78 -28.38 -13.48 25.72
CA ASN A 78 -29.30 -12.93 24.73
C ASN A 78 -28.57 -12.53 23.44
N ILE A 79 -29.20 -12.80 22.29
CA ILE A 79 -28.76 -12.31 20.98
C ILE A 79 -29.03 -10.80 20.93
N GLU A 80 -27.98 -10.00 20.74
CA GLU A 80 -28.06 -8.54 20.71
C GLU A 80 -28.11 -8.02 19.27
N SER A 81 -27.34 -8.62 18.34
CA SER A 81 -27.32 -8.15 16.95
C SER A 81 -26.81 -9.19 15.96
N TYR A 82 -27.16 -8.99 14.70
CA TYR A 82 -26.59 -9.66 13.54
C TYR A 82 -25.71 -8.66 12.78
N ALA A 83 -24.55 -9.11 12.30
CA ALA A 83 -23.62 -8.29 11.51
C ALA A 83 -23.16 -9.04 10.27
N PHE A 84 -23.00 -8.32 9.16
CA PHE A 84 -22.61 -8.87 7.86
C PHE A 84 -21.52 -7.98 7.28
N PHE A 85 -20.40 -8.59 6.90
CA PHE A 85 -19.23 -7.88 6.40
C PHE A 85 -18.81 -8.46 5.06
N ASP A 86 -18.94 -7.67 4.00
CA ASP A 86 -18.31 -7.96 2.71
C ASP A 86 -16.83 -7.56 2.79
N VAL A 87 -15.97 -8.57 2.95
CA VAL A 87 -14.52 -8.37 3.08
C VAL A 87 -13.79 -8.39 1.74
N SER A 88 -14.49 -8.44 0.61
CA SER A 88 -13.87 -8.52 -0.73
C SER A 88 -12.96 -7.34 -1.07
N LYS A 89 -13.19 -6.19 -0.42
CA LYS A 89 -12.38 -4.97 -0.59
C LYS A 89 -11.57 -4.60 0.64
N SER A 90 -12.12 -4.79 1.84
CA SER A 90 -11.47 -4.43 3.11
C SER A 90 -12.13 -5.15 4.29
N ASP A 91 -11.35 -5.57 5.29
CA ASP A 91 -11.84 -6.14 6.55
C ASP A 91 -11.91 -5.12 7.70
N ARG A 92 -11.74 -3.82 7.41
CA ARG A 92 -11.70 -2.75 8.43
C ARG A 92 -12.95 -2.68 9.29
N GLU A 93 -14.13 -2.72 8.66
CA GLU A 93 -15.40 -2.65 9.39
C GLU A 93 -15.59 -3.85 10.32
N LEU A 94 -15.16 -5.03 9.86
CA LEU A 94 -15.15 -6.26 10.66
C LEU A 94 -14.24 -6.10 11.90
N VAL A 95 -13.00 -5.63 11.71
CA VAL A 95 -12.05 -5.44 12.82
C VAL A 95 -12.58 -4.43 13.84
N ASN A 96 -13.08 -3.29 13.37
CA ASN A 96 -13.62 -2.25 14.23
C ASN A 96 -14.85 -2.74 15.03
N TRP A 97 -15.71 -3.54 14.39
CA TRP A 97 -16.83 -4.15 15.07
C TRP A 97 -16.39 -5.17 16.12
N LEU A 98 -15.50 -6.10 15.79
CA LEU A 98 -14.99 -7.09 16.76
C LEU A 98 -14.32 -6.42 17.97
N LYS A 99 -13.57 -5.33 17.75
CA LYS A 99 -12.90 -4.56 18.81
C LYS A 99 -13.88 -3.75 19.67
N SER A 100 -15.04 -3.35 19.13
CA SER A 100 -16.04 -2.59 19.88
C SER A 100 -16.95 -3.46 20.74
N LEU A 101 -16.94 -4.79 20.53
CA LEU A 101 -17.75 -5.71 21.33
C LEU A 101 -17.33 -5.68 22.82
N PRO A 102 -18.29 -5.61 23.76
CA PRO A 102 -18.02 -5.61 25.19
C PRO A 102 -17.18 -6.81 25.67
N TYR A 103 -16.61 -6.68 26.88
CA TYR A 103 -15.97 -7.80 27.56
C TYR A 103 -16.95 -8.96 27.75
N SER A 104 -16.45 -10.21 27.69
CA SER A 104 -17.27 -11.44 27.76
C SER A 104 -18.25 -11.67 26.61
N SER A 105 -18.32 -10.79 25.61
CA SER A 105 -19.19 -10.97 24.43
C SER A 105 -18.92 -12.30 23.74
N VAL A 106 -19.99 -13.01 23.35
CA VAL A 106 -19.90 -14.25 22.58
C VAL A 106 -20.24 -13.94 21.13
N ILE A 107 -19.44 -14.48 20.21
CA ILE A 107 -19.69 -14.39 18.77
C ILE A 107 -19.90 -15.77 18.18
N ILE A 108 -20.85 -15.85 17.24
CA ILE A 108 -20.97 -16.96 16.29
C ILE A 108 -20.70 -16.38 14.92
N GLY A 109 -19.61 -16.78 14.28
CA GLY A 109 -19.14 -16.27 13.00
C GLY A 109 -19.08 -17.35 11.93
N LEU A 110 -19.52 -17.03 10.71
CA LEU A 110 -19.50 -17.91 9.55
C LEU A 110 -18.94 -17.17 8.34
N SER A 111 -17.99 -17.78 7.63
CA SER A 111 -17.54 -17.30 6.33
C SER A 111 -18.45 -17.79 5.20
N PHE A 112 -18.62 -16.98 4.16
CA PHE A 112 -19.22 -17.37 2.89
C PHE A 112 -18.34 -16.90 1.71
N GLY A 113 -17.99 -17.82 0.82
CA GLY A 113 -17.06 -17.63 -0.29
C GLY A 113 -15.58 -17.85 0.08
N ASP A 114 -14.71 -17.81 -0.94
CA ASP A 114 -13.25 -17.91 -0.77
C ASP A 114 -12.65 -16.56 -0.31
N VAL A 115 -12.86 -16.23 0.95
CA VAL A 115 -12.50 -14.92 1.54
C VAL A 115 -11.31 -14.98 2.50
N ALA A 116 -10.72 -16.16 2.70
CA ALA A 116 -9.65 -16.40 3.67
C ALA A 116 -8.41 -15.51 3.46
N GLU A 117 -8.12 -15.16 2.21
CA GLU A 117 -6.99 -14.30 1.81
C GLU A 117 -7.31 -12.80 1.92
N MET A 118 -8.57 -12.43 2.15
CA MET A 118 -8.98 -11.04 2.38
C MET A 118 -9.00 -10.68 3.88
N ILE A 119 -8.78 -11.65 4.77
CA ILE A 119 -8.75 -11.46 6.22
C ILE A 119 -7.32 -11.21 6.68
N SER A 120 -7.08 -10.00 7.15
CA SER A 120 -5.78 -9.47 7.53
C SER A 120 -5.26 -10.02 8.86
N ALA A 121 -3.96 -9.81 9.13
CA ALA A 121 -3.31 -10.24 10.37
C ALA A 121 -3.95 -9.67 11.67
N ASP A 122 -4.48 -8.45 11.66
CA ASP A 122 -5.15 -7.82 12.83
C ASP A 122 -6.56 -8.34 13.01
N ALA A 123 -7.28 -8.67 11.94
CA ALA A 123 -8.52 -9.43 12.08
C ALA A 123 -8.24 -10.79 12.72
N ARG A 124 -7.20 -11.50 12.24
CA ARG A 124 -6.74 -12.78 12.82
C ARG A 124 -6.32 -12.64 14.28
N ALA A 125 -5.58 -11.60 14.62
CA ALA A 125 -5.18 -11.30 16.01
C ALA A 125 -6.38 -10.91 16.88
N THR A 126 -7.37 -10.22 16.32
CA THR A 126 -8.61 -9.87 17.02
C THR A 126 -9.45 -11.13 17.26
N PHE A 127 -9.55 -12.07 16.30
CA PHE A 127 -10.18 -13.38 16.55
C PHE A 127 -9.50 -14.15 17.69
N ALA A 128 -8.18 -14.03 17.84
CA ALA A 128 -7.47 -14.67 18.95
C ALA A 128 -7.95 -14.15 20.33
N SER A 129 -8.47 -12.91 20.42
CA SER A 129 -9.08 -12.43 21.67
C SER A 129 -10.38 -13.14 22.03
N PHE A 130 -11.03 -13.80 21.07
CA PHE A 130 -12.20 -14.65 21.27
C PHE A 130 -11.85 -16.13 21.48
N GLY A 131 -10.56 -16.45 21.62
CA GLY A 131 -10.07 -17.82 21.81
C GLY A 131 -9.75 -18.57 20.51
N ALA A 132 -9.73 -17.88 19.36
CA ALA A 132 -9.42 -18.52 18.08
C ALA A 132 -7.94 -18.93 18.01
N VAL A 133 -7.68 -20.23 17.90
CA VAL A 133 -6.34 -20.82 17.77
C VAL A 133 -6.12 -21.32 16.35
N ARG A 134 -7.15 -21.85 15.70
CA ARG A 134 -7.10 -22.39 14.33
C ARG A 134 -7.31 -21.34 13.24
N ILE A 135 -7.55 -20.09 13.61
CA ILE A 135 -7.66 -18.97 12.66
C ILE A 135 -6.45 -18.90 11.71
N VAL A 136 -5.25 -19.24 12.18
CA VAL A 136 -4.00 -19.28 11.37
C VAL A 136 -4.02 -20.36 10.27
N ASP A 137 -4.82 -21.40 10.44
CA ASP A 137 -5.00 -22.48 9.46
C ASP A 137 -5.98 -22.09 8.35
N TRP A 138 -6.74 -21.00 8.51
CA TRP A 138 -7.72 -20.57 7.52
C TRP A 138 -7.06 -19.95 6.29
N ARG A 139 -7.08 -20.68 5.17
CA ARG A 139 -6.38 -20.38 3.91
C ARG A 139 -7.33 -20.39 2.71
N ARG A 140 -6.84 -19.89 1.57
CA ARG A 140 -7.54 -19.95 0.29
C ARG A 140 -8.18 -21.33 0.03
N MET A 141 -9.37 -21.30 -0.58
CA MET A 141 -10.21 -22.47 -0.86
C MET A 141 -10.69 -23.21 0.40
N SER A 142 -10.74 -22.54 1.55
CA SER A 142 -11.35 -23.07 2.76
C SER A 142 -12.27 -22.06 3.43
N SER A 143 -13.34 -22.57 4.04
CA SER A 143 -14.28 -21.83 4.86
C SER A 143 -13.88 -21.89 6.33
N TYR A 144 -14.38 -20.94 7.10
CA TYR A 144 -14.15 -20.80 8.53
C TYR A 144 -15.47 -20.57 9.27
N ALA A 145 -15.63 -21.24 10.40
CA ALA A 145 -16.70 -20.98 11.35
C ALA A 145 -16.14 -20.96 12.76
N ILE A 146 -16.65 -20.05 13.58
CA ILE A 146 -16.19 -19.83 14.95
C ILE A 146 -17.37 -19.64 15.90
N LEU A 147 -17.28 -20.24 17.09
CA LEU A 147 -17.98 -19.78 18.28
C LEU A 147 -16.93 -19.47 19.35
N GLY A 148 -16.84 -18.22 19.78
CA GLY A 148 -15.81 -17.76 20.71
C GLY A 148 -16.31 -16.70 21.69
N GLN A 149 -15.62 -16.58 22.84
CA GLN A 149 -15.96 -15.62 23.90
C GLN A 149 -14.80 -14.66 24.16
N ASN A 150 -15.08 -13.36 24.14
CA ASN A 150 -14.07 -12.31 24.19
C ASN A 150 -13.36 -12.24 25.55
N ARG A 151 -12.05 -12.44 25.55
CA ARG A 151 -11.10 -12.23 26.67
C ARG A 151 -11.38 -13.05 27.93
N VAL A 152 -12.03 -14.19 27.77
CA VAL A 152 -12.37 -15.12 28.87
C VAL A 152 -11.31 -16.23 29.04
N GLY A 153 -10.34 -16.32 28.12
CA GLY A 153 -9.24 -17.30 28.19
C GLY A 153 -9.63 -18.73 27.83
N GLN A 154 -10.87 -18.95 27.37
CA GLN A 154 -11.32 -20.22 26.80
C GLN A 154 -11.03 -20.27 25.30
N SER A 155 -10.66 -21.45 24.80
CA SER A 155 -10.50 -21.69 23.36
C SER A 155 -11.85 -21.65 22.66
N ALA A 156 -11.88 -21.06 21.47
CA ALA A 156 -13.04 -21.04 20.61
C ALA A 156 -13.30 -22.43 19.99
N PHE A 157 -14.56 -22.67 19.62
CA PHE A 157 -14.93 -23.78 18.75
C PHE A 157 -14.76 -23.36 17.30
N GLU A 158 -13.85 -24.00 16.59
CA GLU A 158 -13.43 -23.58 15.24
C GLU A 158 -13.51 -24.70 14.22
N LEU A 159 -14.10 -24.41 13.07
CA LEU A 159 -14.04 -25.22 11.86
C LEU A 159 -13.23 -24.49 10.80
N VAL A 160 -12.28 -25.20 10.20
CA VAL A 160 -11.62 -24.81 8.95
C VAL A 160 -11.86 -25.97 7.99
N VAL A 161 -12.58 -25.72 6.90
CA VAL A 161 -13.08 -26.78 6.00
C VAL A 161 -12.79 -26.41 4.55
N PRO A 162 -12.16 -27.27 3.74
CA PRO A 162 -11.97 -27.00 2.33
C PRO A 162 -13.30 -26.86 1.57
N LEU A 163 -13.44 -25.81 0.77
CA LEU A 163 -14.67 -25.46 0.05
C LEU A 163 -15.06 -26.50 -1.03
N PHE A 164 -14.11 -27.31 -1.50
CA PHE A 164 -14.36 -28.33 -2.53
C PHE A 164 -14.89 -29.66 -1.98
N LEU A 165 -15.06 -29.82 -0.67
CA LEU A 165 -15.60 -31.06 -0.11
C LEU A 165 -17.08 -31.21 -0.46
N GLN A 166 -17.45 -32.44 -0.85
CA GLN A 166 -18.79 -32.80 -1.32
C GLN A 166 -19.40 -33.89 -0.44
N ASN A 167 -20.73 -33.96 -0.43
CA ASN A 167 -21.55 -35.04 0.13
C ASN A 167 -21.38 -35.32 1.63
N VAL A 168 -20.70 -34.45 2.38
CA VAL A 168 -20.57 -34.57 3.85
C VAL A 168 -20.65 -33.18 4.49
N PRO A 169 -21.61 -32.93 5.41
CA PRO A 169 -21.65 -31.69 6.17
C PRO A 169 -20.59 -31.70 7.28
N HIS A 170 -19.87 -30.59 7.42
CA HIS A 170 -18.86 -30.43 8.47
C HIS A 170 -19.43 -29.58 9.60
N ILE A 171 -19.83 -30.25 10.67
CA ILE A 171 -20.62 -29.67 11.76
C ILE A 171 -19.89 -29.82 13.09
N ILE A 172 -19.87 -28.75 13.90
CA ILE A 172 -19.65 -28.85 15.35
C ILE A 172 -21.01 -28.77 16.04
N GLU A 173 -21.32 -29.77 16.86
CA GLU A 173 -22.49 -29.81 17.74
C GLU A 173 -22.03 -30.08 19.17
N ARG A 174 -22.16 -29.07 20.04
CA ARG A 174 -21.65 -29.08 21.42
C ARG A 174 -22.49 -28.19 22.33
N CYS A 175 -22.30 -28.39 23.63
CA CYS A 175 -22.79 -27.48 24.66
C CYS A 175 -21.77 -26.36 24.90
N PHE A 176 -22.26 -25.15 25.12
CA PHE A 176 -21.48 -23.97 25.43
C PHE A 176 -21.97 -23.36 26.74
N GLU A 177 -21.06 -23.13 27.69
CA GLU A 177 -21.36 -22.48 28.97
C GLU A 177 -20.85 -21.05 28.94
N PHE A 178 -21.71 -20.08 29.25
CA PHE A 178 -21.27 -18.69 29.37
C PHE A 178 -20.45 -18.52 30.63
N THR A 179 -19.21 -18.07 30.47
CA THR A 179 -18.39 -17.72 31.64
C THR A 179 -18.63 -16.26 31.97
N SER A 180 -19.38 -15.99 33.04
CA SER A 180 -19.49 -14.64 33.60
C SER A 180 -18.22 -14.33 34.38
N VAL A 181 -17.39 -13.44 33.86
CA VAL A 181 -16.26 -12.90 34.61
C VAL A 181 -16.74 -11.58 35.22
N ASP A 182 -16.87 -11.55 36.55
CA ASP A 182 -17.12 -10.30 37.27
C ASP A 182 -16.05 -9.28 36.88
N ALA A 183 -16.48 -8.11 36.39
CA ALA A 183 -15.62 -7.01 35.95
C ALA A 183 -14.83 -6.32 37.10
N SER A 184 -14.56 -7.04 38.20
CA SER A 184 -13.84 -6.56 39.37
C SER A 184 -12.58 -7.37 39.73
N LEU A 185 -12.21 -8.39 38.96
CA LEU A 185 -10.93 -9.09 39.14
C LEU A 185 -9.85 -8.48 38.23
N ASN A 186 -9.13 -7.51 38.78
CA ASN A 186 -7.78 -7.19 38.35
C ASN A 186 -6.94 -8.48 38.34
N LEU A 187 -6.70 -9.03 37.16
CA LEU A 187 -5.74 -10.12 36.96
C LEU A 187 -4.31 -9.57 37.08
N THR A 188 -3.91 -9.24 38.31
CA THR A 188 -2.51 -9.35 38.71
C THR A 188 -2.18 -10.83 38.80
N HIS A 189 -1.72 -11.42 37.70
CA HIS A 189 -1.13 -12.75 37.77
C HIS A 189 0.15 -12.67 38.61
N THR A 190 0.06 -13.19 39.82
CA THR A 190 1.15 -13.36 40.77
C THR A 190 2.18 -14.34 40.21
N LEU A 191 3.30 -13.82 39.71
CA LEU A 191 4.54 -14.60 39.60
C LEU A 191 5.02 -14.96 41.00
N THR A 192 5.22 -16.24 41.27
CA THR A 192 5.72 -16.77 42.53
C THR A 192 7.09 -16.19 42.89
N SER A 193 7.32 -15.97 44.18
CA SER A 193 8.50 -15.34 44.79
C SER A 193 9.86 -16.01 44.51
N LEU A 194 9.90 -17.11 43.76
CA LEU A 194 11.13 -17.77 43.31
C LEU A 194 11.66 -17.28 41.95
N GLN A 195 10.89 -16.48 41.19
CA GLN A 195 11.36 -15.84 39.94
C GLN A 195 11.71 -14.35 40.12
N ARG A 196 11.50 -13.79 41.31
CA ARG A 196 11.82 -12.38 41.62
C ARG A 196 13.27 -12.17 42.07
N ALA A 197 13.96 -13.23 42.51
CA ALA A 197 15.30 -13.11 43.09
C ALA A 197 16.46 -13.12 42.05
N GLU A 198 16.25 -13.52 40.80
CA GLU A 198 17.30 -13.50 39.77
C GLU A 198 17.26 -12.25 38.86
N MET A 199 16.21 -11.41 38.97
CA MET A 199 16.02 -10.27 38.06
C MET A 199 16.35 -8.90 38.67
N GLU A 200 16.53 -8.82 40.00
CA GLU A 200 16.83 -7.54 40.69
C GLU A 200 18.33 -7.23 40.84
N GLU A 201 19.23 -8.16 40.55
CA GLU A 201 20.69 -7.90 40.63
C GLU A 201 21.32 -7.46 39.28
N VAL A 202 20.58 -7.56 38.17
CA VAL A 202 21.05 -7.13 36.84
C VAL A 202 20.53 -5.73 36.46
N MET A 203 19.46 -5.24 37.09
CA MET A 203 18.86 -3.92 36.84
C MET A 203 19.43 -2.77 37.70
N THR A 204 20.66 -2.89 38.19
CA THR A 204 21.34 -1.78 38.89
C THR A 204 22.75 -1.52 38.40
N ARG A 205 23.00 -1.60 37.08
CA ARG A 205 24.17 -0.95 36.48
C ARG A 205 23.90 -0.47 35.05
N SER A 206 24.26 0.79 34.84
CA SER A 206 24.16 1.62 33.62
C SER A 206 22.77 2.03 33.14
N ASN A 207 22.23 3.05 33.85
CA ASN A 207 21.34 4.06 33.29
C ASN A 207 21.84 4.57 31.92
N LEU A 208 21.07 4.26 30.87
CA LEU A 208 20.81 5.06 29.66
C LEU A 208 20.14 4.11 28.65
N GLU A 209 18.82 3.88 28.72
CA GLU A 209 17.99 3.40 27.59
C GLU A 209 16.59 3.01 28.07
N GLY A 210 15.57 3.28 27.25
CA GLY A 210 14.23 2.72 27.51
C GLY A 210 13.05 3.47 26.89
N SER A 211 13.26 4.61 26.22
CA SER A 211 12.22 5.29 25.44
C SER A 211 12.87 6.42 24.63
N ILE A 212 12.61 6.45 23.33
CA ILE A 212 12.80 7.64 22.51
C ILE A 212 11.38 8.13 22.19
N GLY A 213 10.84 9.01 23.04
CA GLY A 213 9.45 9.44 22.95
C GLY A 213 8.46 8.27 23.14
N ASN A 214 7.46 8.15 22.28
CA ASN A 214 6.41 7.12 22.37
C ASN A 214 6.81 5.74 21.82
N ILE A 215 8.07 5.57 21.36
CA ILE A 215 8.56 4.32 20.75
C ILE A 215 9.21 3.42 21.81
N GLN A 216 8.74 2.18 21.91
CA GLN A 216 9.31 1.15 22.77
C GLN A 216 10.47 0.44 22.06
N LEU A 217 11.64 0.33 22.68
CA LEU A 217 12.74 -0.45 22.11
C LEU A 217 12.58 -1.93 22.47
N GLY A 218 12.68 -2.80 21.46
CA GLY A 218 12.65 -4.25 21.62
C GLY A 218 14.02 -4.84 21.95
N ALA A 219 14.18 -6.14 21.68
CA ALA A 219 15.43 -6.85 21.94
C ALA A 219 16.62 -6.23 21.19
N GLU A 220 17.78 -6.22 21.86
CA GLU A 220 19.04 -5.83 21.25
C GLU A 220 19.45 -6.88 20.20
N TRP A 221 19.75 -6.41 19.00
CA TRP A 221 20.31 -7.18 17.91
C TRP A 221 21.41 -6.37 17.24
N LEU A 222 22.59 -6.40 17.87
CA LEU A 222 23.75 -5.61 17.46
C LEU A 222 24.06 -5.79 15.96
N GLY A 223 24.21 -4.66 15.26
CA GLY A 223 24.47 -4.65 13.82
C GLY A 223 23.29 -5.02 12.92
N CYS A 224 22.09 -5.29 13.47
CA CYS A 224 20.87 -5.60 12.70
C CYS A 224 21.11 -6.66 11.61
N GLY A 225 21.82 -7.74 11.94
CA GLY A 225 22.11 -8.84 11.03
C GLY A 225 23.23 -8.59 10.01
N ILE A 226 23.96 -7.46 10.10
CA ILE A 226 25.15 -7.20 9.28
C ILE A 226 26.37 -7.84 9.98
N PRO A 227 27.09 -8.76 9.32
CA PRO A 227 28.25 -9.44 9.92
C PRO A 227 29.47 -8.52 10.05
N ASP A 228 29.65 -7.58 9.11
CA ASP A 228 30.68 -6.55 9.17
C ASP A 228 30.14 -5.28 9.85
N HIS A 229 30.96 -4.55 10.61
CA HIS A 229 30.51 -3.31 11.24
C HIS A 229 30.23 -2.22 10.18
N CYS A 230 29.11 -1.52 10.31
CA CYS A 230 28.88 -0.28 9.55
C CYS A 230 29.89 0.80 9.97
N ASN A 231 30.17 1.74 9.07
CA ASN A 231 31.04 2.87 9.40
C ASN A 231 30.42 3.75 10.50
N SER A 232 31.24 4.53 11.20
CA SER A 232 30.78 5.40 12.30
C SER A 232 29.75 6.46 11.88
N ASP A 233 29.70 6.79 10.59
CA ASP A 233 28.75 7.72 9.96
C ASP A 233 27.49 7.02 9.38
N GLU A 234 27.34 5.72 9.63
CA GLU A 234 26.22 4.91 9.17
C GLU A 234 25.44 4.30 10.35
N ILE A 235 24.21 3.85 10.07
CA ILE A 235 23.29 3.22 11.01
C ILE A 235 22.93 1.84 10.44
N PRO A 236 23.18 0.74 11.17
CA PRO A 236 22.74 -0.58 10.72
C PRO A 236 21.22 -0.67 10.79
N MET A 237 20.60 -1.20 9.75
CA MET A 237 19.16 -1.46 9.71
C MET A 237 18.85 -2.83 9.12
N TYR A 238 17.74 -3.43 9.53
CA TYR A 238 17.19 -4.66 8.97
C TYR A 238 15.71 -4.52 8.66
N PHE A 239 15.31 -5.00 7.48
CA PHE A 239 13.93 -5.00 7.01
C PHE A 239 13.46 -6.44 6.74
N PHE A 240 12.32 -6.80 7.33
CA PHE A 240 11.63 -8.05 7.03
C PHE A 240 10.13 -7.83 6.84
N SER A 241 9.64 -8.03 5.62
CA SER A 241 8.24 -7.75 5.24
C SER A 241 7.26 -8.89 5.53
N GLY A 242 7.70 -9.99 6.15
CA GLY A 242 6.89 -11.22 6.28
C GLY A 242 6.88 -12.07 5.01
N GLU A 243 6.84 -13.39 5.17
CA GLU A 243 6.78 -14.41 4.11
C GLU A 243 5.38 -15.02 3.99
N HIS A 244 4.64 -15.01 5.10
CA HIS A 244 3.27 -15.47 5.19
C HIS A 244 2.39 -14.42 5.87
N LYS A 245 1.08 -14.47 5.62
CA LYS A 245 0.08 -13.55 6.20
C LYS A 245 0.00 -13.56 7.73
N ASP A 246 0.60 -14.55 8.39
CA ASP A 246 0.67 -14.67 9.85
C ASP A 246 2.02 -14.23 10.43
N ASP A 247 3.00 -13.91 9.57
CA ASP A 247 4.24 -13.29 10.01
C ASP A 247 3.99 -11.85 10.47
N TRP A 248 4.93 -11.30 11.23
CA TRP A 248 4.91 -9.89 11.59
C TRP A 248 6.07 -9.18 10.89
N PRO A 249 5.88 -7.94 10.42
CA PRO A 249 6.98 -7.18 9.87
C PRO A 249 7.99 -6.90 10.98
N ARG A 250 9.28 -6.99 10.64
CA ARG A 250 10.37 -6.70 11.57
C ARG A 250 11.26 -5.60 11.04
N LEU A 251 11.59 -4.66 11.92
CA LEU A 251 12.51 -3.56 11.65
C LEU A 251 13.51 -3.46 12.80
N CYS A 252 14.80 -3.60 12.51
CA CYS A 252 15.87 -3.27 13.45
C CYS A 252 16.54 -1.97 12.99
N VAL A 253 16.85 -1.08 13.93
CA VAL A 253 17.55 0.19 13.67
C VAL A 253 18.60 0.40 14.76
N GLY A 254 19.85 0.65 14.36
CA GLY A 254 20.92 1.02 15.28
C GLY A 254 21.28 -0.06 16.30
N GLY A 255 20.89 -1.32 16.04
CA GLY A 255 21.12 -2.44 16.95
C GLY A 255 19.92 -2.80 17.83
N TYR A 256 18.77 -2.15 17.67
CA TYR A 256 17.56 -2.46 18.46
C TYR A 256 16.37 -2.74 17.57
N MET A 257 15.54 -3.69 17.98
CA MET A 257 14.27 -3.96 17.32
C MET A 257 13.28 -2.82 17.59
N ILE A 258 12.69 -2.29 16.51
CA ILE A 258 11.69 -1.22 16.53
C ILE A 258 10.32 -1.77 16.17
N PHE A 259 10.21 -2.65 15.18
CA PHE A 259 8.96 -3.38 14.89
C PHE A 259 9.18 -4.88 15.06
N ASP A 260 8.24 -5.51 15.75
CA ASP A 260 8.12 -6.96 15.88
C ASP A 260 6.70 -7.30 16.38
N ARG A 261 6.39 -8.59 16.53
CA ARG A 261 5.14 -9.06 17.11
C ARG A 261 4.92 -8.46 18.50
N GLY A 262 3.88 -7.65 18.63
CA GLY A 262 3.54 -6.96 19.89
C GLY A 262 4.43 -5.76 20.23
N LEU A 263 5.26 -5.29 19.29
CA LEU A 263 6.16 -4.16 19.46
C LEU A 263 5.83 -3.03 18.48
N ASN A 264 5.46 -1.86 19.02
CA ASN A 264 5.15 -0.60 18.32
C ASN A 264 4.08 -0.61 17.21
N ASN A 265 3.37 -1.73 16.97
CA ASN A 265 2.29 -1.91 15.98
C ASN A 265 2.62 -1.41 14.56
N ALA A 266 2.59 -2.30 13.56
CA ALA A 266 2.61 -1.88 12.16
C ALA A 266 1.22 -1.29 11.79
N GLY A 267 1.14 0.03 11.65
CA GLY A 267 -0.10 0.78 11.40
C GLY A 267 -0.88 0.34 10.14
N ARG A 268 -2.14 0.80 10.01
CA ARG A 268 -3.13 0.28 9.03
C ARG A 268 -3.92 1.33 8.24
N GLU A 269 -3.63 2.61 8.43
CA GLU A 269 -4.46 3.69 7.88
C GLU A 269 -3.64 4.69 7.07
N SER A 270 -4.10 5.02 5.86
CA SER A 270 -3.40 5.90 4.91
C SER A 270 -3.72 7.40 5.11
N THR A 271 -4.90 7.75 5.60
CA THR A 271 -5.29 9.17 5.77
C THR A 271 -4.55 9.84 6.93
N ALA A 272 -4.39 9.13 8.06
CA ALA A 272 -3.54 9.59 9.17
C ALA A 272 -2.04 9.62 8.78
N LEU A 273 -1.64 8.73 7.86
CA LEU A 273 -0.27 8.69 7.33
C LEU A 273 0.04 9.92 6.48
N GLU A 274 -0.88 10.38 5.62
CA GLU A 274 -0.69 11.59 4.79
C GLU A 274 -0.38 12.82 5.66
N GLN A 275 -1.24 13.10 6.63
CA GLN A 275 -1.06 14.24 7.53
C GLN A 275 0.23 14.10 8.33
N TRP A 276 0.54 12.89 8.82
CA TRP A 276 1.77 12.64 9.55
C TRP A 276 3.03 12.87 8.72
N LEU A 277 3.02 12.42 7.45
CA LEU A 277 4.10 12.61 6.49
C LEU A 277 4.25 14.08 6.09
N ASP A 278 3.13 14.81 5.99
CA ASP A 278 3.13 16.22 5.62
C ASP A 278 3.70 17.11 6.73
N ASP A 279 3.43 16.76 7.98
CA ASP A 279 3.92 17.46 9.18
C ASP A 279 5.39 17.16 9.53
N ARG A 280 6.11 16.35 8.73
CA ARG A 280 7.54 16.04 9.00
C ARG A 280 8.47 17.19 8.57
N PRO A 281 9.41 17.62 9.43
CA PRO A 281 10.47 18.56 9.06
C PRO A 281 11.31 18.09 7.86
N LEU A 282 11.81 19.05 7.08
CA LEU A 282 12.76 18.77 5.99
C LEU A 282 14.04 18.11 6.52
N GLY A 283 14.57 17.15 5.76
CA GLY A 283 15.80 16.42 6.10
C GLY A 283 15.64 15.23 7.06
N GLU A 284 14.43 14.95 7.56
CA GLU A 284 14.17 13.72 8.34
C GLU A 284 14.13 12.48 7.43
N VAL A 285 14.87 11.44 7.83
CA VAL A 285 14.85 10.15 7.14
C VAL A 285 13.64 9.33 7.58
N ILE A 286 12.86 8.90 6.61
CA ILE A 286 11.68 8.07 6.76
C ILE A 286 12.02 6.69 6.23
N ALA A 287 11.81 5.67 7.05
CA ALA A 287 11.90 4.27 6.67
C ALA A 287 10.51 3.63 6.68
N VAL A 288 10.12 3.07 5.55
CA VAL A 288 8.82 2.46 5.28
C VAL A 288 9.04 0.98 5.00
N LEU A 289 8.22 0.15 5.62
CA LEU A 289 8.15 -1.28 5.37
C LEU A 289 6.68 -1.63 5.21
N SER A 290 6.28 -2.08 4.03
CA SER A 290 4.95 -2.62 3.83
C SER A 290 4.90 -4.09 4.22
N PHE A 291 3.74 -4.50 4.71
CA PHE A 291 3.42 -5.86 5.11
C PHE A 291 2.10 -6.25 4.45
N ASP A 292 1.96 -7.52 4.05
CA ASP A 292 0.79 -8.02 3.33
C ASP A 292 0.56 -7.25 2.01
N GLU A 293 -0.62 -6.65 1.80
CA GLU A 293 -0.95 -5.82 0.63
C GLU A 293 -1.32 -4.39 1.04
N ALA A 294 -0.30 -3.53 1.19
CA ALA A 294 -0.50 -2.13 1.58
C ALA A 294 -0.70 -1.19 0.38
N SER A 295 -0.21 -1.55 -0.82
CA SER A 295 -0.17 -0.65 -2.00
C SER A 295 -1.56 -0.23 -2.48
N ASN A 296 -2.55 -1.12 -2.37
CA ASN A 296 -3.93 -0.87 -2.78
C ASN A 296 -4.68 0.09 -1.83
N MET A 297 -4.18 0.29 -0.62
CA MET A 297 -4.82 1.14 0.41
C MET A 297 -4.13 2.51 0.56
N LEU A 298 -3.01 2.73 -0.12
CA LEU A 298 -2.37 4.04 -0.20
C LEU A 298 -3.17 4.94 -1.16
N THR A 299 -3.53 6.13 -0.69
CA THR A 299 -4.14 7.16 -1.54
C THR A 299 -3.12 7.71 -2.54
N ASP A 300 -3.61 8.37 -3.59
CA ASP A 300 -2.74 9.03 -4.57
C ASP A 300 -1.89 10.14 -3.93
N MET A 301 -2.41 10.80 -2.89
CA MET A 301 -1.66 11.80 -2.12
C MET A 301 -0.52 11.17 -1.32
N ALA A 302 -0.76 10.06 -0.60
CA ALA A 302 0.28 9.35 0.11
C ALA A 302 1.38 8.84 -0.85
N LYS A 303 0.96 8.34 -2.02
CA LYS A 303 1.89 7.92 -3.08
C LYS A 303 2.72 9.08 -3.61
N GLN A 304 2.08 10.23 -3.82
CA GLN A 304 2.76 11.46 -4.25
C GLN A 304 3.79 11.92 -3.22
N ILE A 305 3.46 11.86 -1.92
CA ILE A 305 4.40 12.25 -0.85
C ILE A 305 5.61 11.32 -0.80
N PHE A 306 5.43 10.01 -0.87
CA PHE A 306 6.55 9.06 -0.92
C PHE A 306 7.40 9.23 -2.17
N TYR A 307 6.76 9.51 -3.30
CA TYR A 307 7.44 9.84 -4.54
C TYR A 307 8.33 11.09 -4.37
N GLU A 308 7.81 12.16 -3.75
CA GLU A 308 8.58 13.37 -3.41
C GLU A 308 9.72 13.12 -2.40
N MET A 309 9.63 12.07 -1.59
CA MET A 309 10.70 11.62 -0.69
C MET A 309 11.77 10.77 -1.38
N GLY A 310 11.61 10.48 -2.67
CA GLY A 310 12.54 9.70 -3.48
C GLY A 310 12.15 8.22 -3.65
N SER A 311 10.89 7.84 -3.41
CA SER A 311 10.40 6.49 -3.78
C SER A 311 10.12 6.43 -5.27
N SER A 312 10.76 5.49 -5.95
CA SER A 312 10.60 5.25 -7.37
C SER A 312 9.63 4.11 -7.68
N MET A 313 9.28 3.32 -6.65
CA MET A 313 8.48 2.10 -6.73
C MET A 313 7.22 2.21 -5.88
N VAL A 314 6.77 3.43 -5.56
CA VAL A 314 5.67 3.71 -4.63
C VAL A 314 4.37 2.97 -4.95
N GLN A 315 4.09 2.74 -6.23
CA GLN A 315 2.88 2.06 -6.69
C GLN A 315 2.80 0.59 -6.22
N ARG A 316 3.93 -0.02 -5.87
CA ARG A 316 4.05 -1.43 -5.43
C ARG A 316 5.13 -1.58 -4.36
N LEU A 317 5.18 -0.61 -3.44
CA LEU A 317 6.22 -0.47 -2.43
C LEU A 317 6.28 -1.67 -1.47
N ARG A 318 7.46 -2.26 -1.28
CA ARG A 318 7.73 -3.28 -0.25
C ARG A 318 8.54 -2.74 0.92
N TYR A 319 9.68 -2.11 0.65
CA TYR A 319 10.34 -1.25 1.63
C TYR A 319 10.98 -0.05 0.92
N PHE A 320 11.15 1.05 1.65
CA PHE A 320 11.74 2.28 1.16
C PHE A 320 12.36 3.07 2.31
N VAL A 321 13.51 3.70 2.09
CA VAL A 321 14.09 4.66 3.04
C VAL A 321 14.44 5.95 2.30
N GLY A 322 13.86 7.09 2.63
CA GLY A 322 14.12 8.35 1.94
C GLY A 322 13.83 9.57 2.80
N HIS A 323 13.95 10.77 2.22
CA HIS A 323 13.58 12.02 2.90
C HIS A 323 13.08 13.03 1.87
N ARG A 324 12.28 14.01 2.33
CA ARG A 324 11.87 15.14 1.49
C ARG A 324 13.10 15.91 0.99
N GLU A 325 13.09 16.31 -0.28
CA GLU A 325 14.18 16.98 -0.99
C GLU A 325 15.39 16.10 -1.38
N LEU A 326 15.24 14.76 -1.35
CA LEU A 326 16.26 13.90 -1.93
C LEU A 326 16.37 14.20 -3.44
N ALA A 327 17.54 14.71 -3.88
CA ALA A 327 17.76 15.11 -5.26
C ALA A 327 17.68 13.95 -6.29
N ALA A 328 17.57 12.71 -5.81
CA ALA A 328 17.48 11.47 -6.58
C ALA A 328 16.50 10.48 -5.92
N TYR A 329 16.15 9.40 -6.62
CA TYR A 329 15.45 8.30 -5.96
C TYR A 329 16.37 7.61 -4.96
N SER A 330 15.77 7.13 -3.87
CA SER A 330 16.51 6.41 -2.86
C SER A 330 17.03 5.08 -3.42
N PRO A 331 18.31 4.75 -3.20
CA PRO A 331 18.84 3.43 -3.50
C PRO A 331 18.35 2.36 -2.50
N PHE A 332 17.73 2.79 -1.39
CA PHE A 332 17.25 1.96 -0.31
C PHE A 332 15.77 1.67 -0.52
N GLU A 333 15.47 1.08 -1.67
CA GLU A 333 14.13 0.67 -2.07
C GLU A 333 14.24 -0.70 -2.75
N ASP A 334 13.19 -1.52 -2.66
CA ASP A 334 13.14 -2.81 -3.34
C ASP A 334 11.70 -3.18 -3.69
N LEU A 335 11.58 -3.91 -4.80
CA LEU A 335 10.34 -4.28 -5.43
C LEU A 335 10.46 -5.72 -5.88
N ASN A 336 9.84 -6.63 -5.13
CA ASN A 336 9.61 -7.99 -5.62
C ASN A 336 8.32 -8.00 -6.43
N ILE A 337 8.45 -8.16 -7.75
CA ILE A 337 7.31 -8.41 -8.64
C ILE A 337 7.01 -9.92 -8.58
N PRO A 338 5.80 -10.33 -8.17
CA PRO A 338 5.43 -11.72 -8.23
C PRO A 338 5.38 -12.22 -9.67
N SER A 339 5.90 -13.41 -9.91
CA SER A 339 5.77 -14.10 -11.19
C SER A 339 4.46 -14.91 -11.18
N GLY A 340 3.41 -14.37 -11.80
CA GLY A 340 2.08 -15.02 -11.85
C GLY A 340 1.22 -14.79 -10.60
N ASN A 341 0.33 -15.74 -10.27
CA ASN A 341 -0.63 -15.67 -9.15
C ASN A 341 -0.01 -15.94 -7.75
N THR A 342 1.30 -15.79 -7.59
CA THR A 342 2.01 -16.04 -6.32
C THR A 342 2.33 -14.73 -5.61
N TRP A 343 2.55 -14.76 -4.30
CA TRP A 343 2.98 -13.57 -3.56
C TRP A 343 4.42 -13.18 -3.92
N ALA A 344 4.74 -11.89 -3.77
CA ALA A 344 6.10 -11.38 -3.87
C ALA A 344 7.01 -12.07 -2.84
N LYS A 345 8.28 -12.36 -3.18
CA LYS A 345 9.22 -12.93 -2.21
C LYS A 345 9.39 -11.96 -1.02
N PRO A 346 9.52 -12.46 0.23
CA PRO A 346 9.72 -11.63 1.40
C PRO A 346 10.98 -10.79 1.27
N ILE A 347 10.91 -9.52 1.66
CA ILE A 347 12.11 -8.71 1.88
C ILE A 347 12.80 -9.24 3.12
N ARG A 348 14.10 -9.53 3.01
CA ARG A 348 15.00 -9.88 4.12
C ARG A 348 16.33 -9.19 3.85
N LYS A 349 16.48 -7.94 4.30
CA LYS A 349 17.61 -7.11 3.87
C LYS A 349 18.19 -6.33 5.04
N SER A 350 19.50 -6.46 5.23
CA SER A 350 20.26 -5.61 6.14
C SER A 350 21.05 -4.57 5.34
N ILE A 351 21.05 -3.32 5.79
CA ILE A 351 21.73 -2.20 5.12
C ILE A 351 22.46 -1.32 6.14
N CYS A 352 23.59 -0.72 5.73
CA CYS A 352 24.20 0.40 6.45
C CYS A 352 23.65 1.71 5.86
N LEU A 353 22.77 2.37 6.59
CA LEU A 353 22.15 3.62 6.18
C LEU A 353 23.05 4.81 6.57
N PRO A 354 23.48 5.68 5.65
CA PRO A 354 24.23 6.88 5.99
C PRO A 354 23.41 7.85 6.84
N LYS A 355 24.03 8.45 7.85
CA LYS A 355 23.39 9.52 8.66
C LYS A 355 23.04 10.77 7.86
N LYS A 356 23.65 10.95 6.68
CA LYS A 356 23.35 12.02 5.72
C LYS A 356 23.09 11.42 4.34
N LEU A 357 21.82 11.22 4.00
CA LEU A 357 21.42 10.56 2.75
C LEU A 357 21.91 11.32 1.50
N GLU A 358 21.97 12.66 1.56
CA GLU A 358 22.52 13.54 0.51
C GLU A 358 23.97 13.22 0.12
N SER A 359 24.76 12.69 1.06
CA SER A 359 26.18 12.37 0.85
C SER A 359 26.40 11.01 0.20
N TRP A 360 25.34 10.20 0.06
CA TRP A 360 25.43 8.88 -0.54
C TRP A 360 25.58 8.98 -2.05
N ARG A 361 26.84 9.04 -2.50
CA ARG A 361 27.23 8.57 -3.84
C ARG A 361 27.51 7.09 -3.69
N GLY A 362 26.65 6.25 -4.25
CA GLY A 362 26.63 4.80 -4.04
C GLY A 362 27.98 4.18 -3.73
N ARG A 363 28.03 3.38 -2.66
CA ARG A 363 29.23 2.65 -2.26
C ARG A 363 29.77 1.96 -3.51
N ALA A 364 30.99 2.31 -3.91
CA ALA A 364 31.71 1.67 -5.00
C ALA A 364 32.02 0.23 -4.59
N SER A 365 31.02 -0.63 -4.63
CA SER A 365 31.21 -2.07 -4.65
C SER A 365 31.84 -2.39 -6.00
N VAL A 366 32.97 -3.07 -5.93
CA VAL A 366 33.76 -3.54 -7.08
C VAL A 366 32.96 -4.60 -7.81
N SER A 367 32.03 -4.17 -8.64
CA SER A 367 31.40 -4.96 -9.69
C SER A 367 30.86 -3.99 -10.73
N TYR A 368 31.10 -4.29 -12.01
CA TYR A 368 30.74 -3.52 -13.20
C TYR A 368 29.22 -3.42 -13.44
N LEU A 369 28.42 -3.20 -12.40
CA LEU A 369 26.98 -3.03 -12.51
C LEU A 369 26.70 -1.56 -12.82
N ARG A 370 26.39 -1.28 -14.09
CA ARG A 370 25.89 0.02 -14.52
C ARG A 370 24.62 0.35 -13.72
N PRO A 371 24.42 1.61 -13.30
CA PRO A 371 23.18 2.02 -12.66
C PRO A 371 22.03 1.84 -13.66
N TYR A 372 21.12 0.90 -13.37
CA TYR A 372 19.92 0.70 -14.17
C TYR A 372 18.89 1.80 -13.85
N ASN A 373 18.26 2.39 -14.86
CA ASN A 373 17.12 3.30 -14.64
C ASN A 373 15.84 2.46 -14.49
N LEU A 374 15.72 1.83 -13.32
CA LEU A 374 14.60 0.93 -12.98
C LEU A 374 13.22 1.59 -13.17
N PRO A 375 13.00 2.87 -12.85
CA PRO A 375 11.71 3.54 -13.08
C PRO A 375 11.34 3.58 -14.56
N ARG A 376 12.27 4.01 -15.41
CA ARG A 376 12.07 4.04 -16.86
C ARG A 376 11.90 2.64 -17.43
N ARG A 377 12.68 1.66 -16.99
CA ARG A 377 12.48 0.24 -17.35
C ARG A 377 11.09 -0.25 -16.97
N HIS A 378 10.60 0.07 -15.77
CA HIS A 378 9.26 -0.34 -15.33
C HIS A 378 8.16 0.28 -16.19
N PHE A 379 8.25 1.59 -16.44
CA PHE A 379 7.36 2.29 -17.36
C PHE A 379 7.36 1.62 -18.74
N CYS A 380 8.55 1.33 -19.28
CA CYS A 380 8.73 0.69 -20.58
C CYS A 380 8.29 -0.79 -20.64
N MET A 381 8.24 -1.50 -19.50
CA MET A 381 7.65 -2.85 -19.44
C MET A 381 6.13 -2.81 -19.40
N LYS A 382 5.56 -1.70 -18.93
CA LYS A 382 4.12 -1.52 -18.75
C LYS A 382 3.46 -0.91 -19.98
N HIS A 383 4.15 0.01 -20.66
CA HIS A 383 3.65 0.78 -21.78
C HIS A 383 4.50 0.53 -23.01
N ASP A 384 3.93 -0.19 -23.96
CA ASP A 384 4.49 -0.33 -25.31
C ASP A 384 4.13 0.93 -26.10
N GLN A 385 5.10 1.69 -26.62
CA GLN A 385 5.00 2.68 -27.75
C GLN A 385 6.04 3.83 -27.74
N HIS A 386 6.96 3.91 -26.77
CA HIS A 386 7.88 5.07 -26.67
C HIS A 386 9.18 4.96 -27.47
N GLY A 387 9.25 4.07 -28.47
CA GLY A 387 10.39 3.92 -29.38
C GLY A 387 11.75 3.85 -28.68
N ASN A 388 12.68 4.71 -29.09
CA ASN A 388 14.05 4.78 -28.53
C ASN A 388 14.07 5.12 -27.04
N PHE A 389 13.03 5.76 -26.51
CA PHE A 389 12.95 6.02 -25.09
C PHE A 389 12.90 4.71 -24.27
N CYS A 390 12.29 3.67 -24.82
CA CYS A 390 12.20 2.36 -24.20
C CYS A 390 13.14 1.31 -24.79
N SER A 391 13.99 1.69 -25.75
CA SER A 391 14.93 0.77 -26.37
C SER A 391 15.98 0.26 -25.37
N GLY A 392 15.89 -1.04 -25.10
CA GLY A 392 16.90 -1.84 -24.46
C GLY A 392 17.89 -2.35 -25.51
N ASN A 393 19.18 -2.04 -25.42
CA ASN A 393 20.17 -2.73 -26.25
C ASN A 393 20.33 -4.13 -25.65
N GLU A 394 19.45 -5.07 -26.00
CA GLU A 394 19.47 -6.44 -25.46
C GLU A 394 20.65 -7.27 -25.99
N PHE A 395 21.45 -6.68 -26.89
CA PHE A 395 22.66 -7.26 -27.42
C PHE A 395 23.74 -6.17 -27.56
N VAL A 396 24.98 -6.55 -27.27
CA VAL A 396 26.22 -5.75 -27.30
C VAL A 396 26.55 -5.02 -25.99
N GLY A 397 27.35 -5.69 -25.15
CA GLY A 397 27.89 -5.22 -23.88
C GLY A 397 28.87 -4.03 -23.92
N LEU A 398 28.68 -3.08 -24.84
CA LEU A 398 29.54 -1.89 -24.98
C LEU A 398 28.78 -0.56 -25.17
N ALA A 399 27.47 -0.57 -25.47
CA ALA A 399 26.68 0.67 -25.61
C ALA A 399 25.76 0.88 -24.38
N GLU A 400 25.68 2.12 -23.88
CA GLU A 400 24.67 2.50 -22.88
C GLU A 400 23.27 2.26 -23.45
N SER A 401 22.44 1.52 -22.73
CA SER A 401 21.05 1.34 -23.10
C SER A 401 20.32 2.67 -22.89
N GLU A 402 19.61 3.18 -23.89
CA GLU A 402 18.87 4.44 -23.76
C GLU A 402 17.90 4.42 -22.58
N VAL A 403 17.25 3.27 -22.35
CA VAL A 403 16.37 3.03 -21.20
C VAL A 403 17.05 3.25 -19.84
N ASP A 404 18.37 3.10 -19.74
CA ASP A 404 19.14 3.23 -18.50
C ASP A 404 19.75 4.63 -18.29
N LYS A 405 19.63 5.53 -19.27
CA LYS A 405 20.15 6.89 -19.10
C LYS A 405 19.35 7.66 -18.05
N PRO A 406 20.02 8.35 -17.11
CA PRO A 406 19.35 9.14 -16.09
C PRO A 406 18.68 10.37 -16.71
N ILE A 407 17.40 10.58 -16.39
CA ILE A 407 16.66 11.77 -16.80
C ILE A 407 16.89 12.85 -15.73
N HIS A 408 17.52 13.95 -16.13
CA HIS A 408 17.74 15.11 -15.27
C HIS A 408 17.79 16.38 -16.12
N PRO A 409 17.40 17.54 -15.56
CA PRO A 409 17.54 18.81 -16.23
C PRO A 409 19.01 19.11 -16.58
N ARG A 410 19.20 19.80 -17.70
CA ARG A 410 20.50 20.31 -18.08
C ARG A 410 20.99 21.32 -17.04
N ALA A 411 22.23 21.12 -16.57
CA ALA A 411 22.86 22.02 -15.63
C ALA A 411 23.00 23.43 -16.21
N LEU A 412 22.85 24.43 -15.35
CA LEU A 412 23.04 25.82 -15.73
C LEU A 412 24.51 26.09 -16.05
N SER A 413 24.79 26.54 -17.27
CA SER A 413 26.17 26.80 -17.72
C SER A 413 26.73 28.11 -17.17
N ASP A 414 25.88 29.14 -17.00
CA ASP A 414 26.27 30.45 -16.47
C ASP A 414 25.85 30.61 -14.99
N PRO A 415 26.80 30.54 -14.03
CA PRO A 415 26.49 30.67 -12.61
C PRO A 415 25.87 32.01 -12.22
N LYS A 416 26.07 33.08 -13.01
CA LYS A 416 25.50 34.41 -12.71
C LYS A 416 23.98 34.42 -12.82
N ARG A 417 23.41 33.49 -13.59
CA ARG A 417 21.97 33.37 -13.78
C ARG A 417 21.29 32.58 -12.67
N LYS A 418 22.01 32.04 -11.68
CA LYS A 418 21.41 31.17 -10.64
C LYS A 418 20.18 31.79 -9.94
N GLU A 419 20.15 33.10 -9.78
CA GLU A 419 19.06 33.84 -9.14
C GLU A 419 18.06 34.47 -10.15
N ASP A 420 18.12 34.07 -11.41
CA ASP A 420 17.21 34.53 -12.47
C ASP A 420 15.75 34.17 -12.09
N PRO A 421 14.84 35.16 -12.01
CA PRO A 421 13.45 34.92 -11.64
C PRO A 421 12.72 33.91 -12.54
N VAL A 422 13.20 33.71 -13.77
CA VAL A 422 12.60 32.75 -14.71
C VAL A 422 12.58 31.32 -14.15
N PHE A 423 13.52 30.95 -13.29
CA PHE A 423 13.57 29.62 -12.66
C PHE A 423 12.50 29.41 -11.58
N LYS A 424 11.80 30.48 -11.19
CA LYS A 424 10.63 30.47 -10.29
C LYS A 424 9.31 30.67 -11.04
N MET A 425 9.34 30.74 -12.37
CA MET A 425 8.14 30.85 -13.19
C MET A 425 7.46 29.49 -13.30
N PRO A 426 6.17 29.37 -12.94
CA PRO A 426 5.40 28.16 -13.20
C PRO A 426 5.31 27.84 -14.68
N ILE A 427 5.46 26.56 -15.02
CA ILE A 427 5.34 26.01 -16.36
C ILE A 427 4.23 24.96 -16.32
N VAL A 428 3.20 25.16 -17.12
CA VAL A 428 2.02 24.29 -17.16
C VAL A 428 2.00 23.62 -18.52
N VAL A 429 2.08 22.30 -18.53
CA VAL A 429 2.00 21.49 -19.74
C VAL A 429 0.60 20.89 -19.81
N ALA A 430 -0.18 21.28 -20.83
CA ALA A 430 -1.47 20.68 -21.13
C ALA A 430 -1.26 19.40 -21.94
N ALA A 431 -1.36 18.25 -21.26
CA ALA A 431 -1.25 16.93 -21.87
C ALA A 431 -2.59 16.52 -22.48
N GLY A 432 -2.60 16.37 -23.80
CA GLY A 432 -3.71 15.88 -24.61
C GLY A 432 -3.77 14.36 -24.62
N LEU A 433 -3.83 13.78 -25.82
CA LEU A 433 -4.08 12.35 -26.05
C LEU A 433 -2.83 11.56 -26.41
N SER A 434 -1.71 12.24 -26.70
CA SER A 434 -0.49 11.60 -27.21
C SER A 434 0.61 11.59 -26.15
N THR A 435 0.71 10.49 -25.41
CA THR A 435 1.77 10.27 -24.41
C THR A 435 3.18 10.43 -25.02
N ASP A 436 3.38 10.04 -26.29
CA ASP A 436 4.69 10.19 -26.96
C ASP A 436 5.00 11.65 -27.33
N SER A 437 3.98 12.44 -27.69
CA SER A 437 4.15 13.89 -27.87
C SER A 437 4.56 14.54 -26.55
N LEU A 438 3.83 14.23 -25.47
CA LEU A 438 4.16 14.69 -24.13
C LEU A 438 5.60 14.31 -23.76
N ARG A 439 6.03 13.07 -24.02
CA ARG A 439 7.41 12.62 -23.79
C ARG A 439 8.41 13.53 -24.49
N MET A 440 8.24 13.80 -25.79
CA MET A 440 9.14 14.66 -26.54
C MET A 440 9.16 16.10 -26.02
N CYS A 441 8.01 16.63 -25.61
CA CYS A 441 7.91 17.94 -24.96
C CYS A 441 8.72 17.95 -23.66
N LEU A 442 8.53 16.97 -22.77
CA LEU A 442 9.24 16.87 -21.49
C LEU A 442 10.76 16.65 -21.68
N GLU A 443 11.17 15.86 -22.67
CA GLU A 443 12.58 15.72 -23.05
C GLU A 443 13.19 17.07 -23.44
N SER A 444 12.50 17.85 -24.31
CA SER A 444 12.97 19.18 -24.71
C SER A 444 12.95 20.20 -23.56
N LEU A 445 12.08 19.99 -22.56
CA LEU A 445 12.06 20.79 -21.35
C LEU A 445 13.28 20.48 -20.47
N MET A 446 13.68 19.21 -20.35
CA MET A 446 14.90 18.83 -19.64
C MET A 446 16.18 19.39 -20.28
N GLU A 447 16.15 19.72 -21.56
CA GLU A 447 17.27 20.38 -22.24
C GLU A 447 17.45 21.85 -21.84
N GLN A 448 16.47 22.46 -21.16
CA GLN A 448 16.54 23.86 -20.71
C GLN A 448 17.52 24.01 -19.55
N GLU A 449 18.47 24.95 -19.68
CA GLU A 449 19.43 25.23 -18.62
C GLU A 449 18.76 25.86 -17.40
N GLY A 450 18.99 25.27 -16.22
CA GLY A 450 18.48 25.80 -14.94
C GLY A 450 17.00 25.53 -14.68
N LEU A 451 16.35 24.66 -15.46
CA LEU A 451 14.97 24.26 -15.23
C LEU A 451 14.77 23.76 -13.79
N ASN A 452 13.79 24.35 -13.10
CA ASN A 452 13.29 23.83 -11.83
C ASN A 452 12.06 22.96 -12.08
N THR A 453 12.22 21.62 -12.00
CA THR A 453 11.11 20.68 -12.26
C THR A 453 9.97 20.80 -11.27
N GLN A 454 10.20 21.37 -10.08
CA GLN A 454 9.14 21.63 -9.08
C GLN A 454 8.17 22.73 -9.51
N MET A 455 8.59 23.61 -10.44
CA MET A 455 7.73 24.64 -11.03
C MET A 455 6.99 24.16 -12.26
N VAL A 456 7.17 22.89 -12.66
CA VAL A 456 6.48 22.30 -13.81
C VAL A 456 5.32 21.45 -13.31
N VAL A 457 4.16 21.64 -13.93
CA VAL A 457 2.98 20.77 -13.73
C VAL A 457 2.47 20.27 -15.08
N VAL A 458 2.26 18.96 -15.19
CA VAL A 458 1.56 18.35 -16.32
C VAL A 458 0.10 18.17 -15.94
N VAL A 459 -0.80 18.86 -16.62
CA VAL A 459 -2.23 18.68 -16.45
C VAL A 459 -2.73 17.77 -17.55
N TYR A 460 -3.36 16.66 -17.17
CA TYR A 460 -3.73 15.59 -18.09
C TYR A 460 -5.15 15.11 -17.83
N ASP A 461 -5.81 14.55 -18.84
CA ASP A 461 -7.11 13.92 -18.64
C ASP A 461 -6.96 12.62 -17.85
N LYS A 462 -7.74 12.47 -16.76
CA LYS A 462 -7.72 11.32 -15.86
C LYS A 462 -7.94 9.98 -16.57
N GLU A 463 -8.54 9.98 -17.77
CA GLU A 463 -8.72 8.77 -18.59
C GLU A 463 -7.39 8.21 -19.13
N TYR A 464 -6.30 9.00 -19.08
CA TYR A 464 -4.96 8.65 -19.55
C TYR A 464 -3.93 8.67 -18.41
N PRO A 465 -3.98 7.72 -17.46
CA PRO A 465 -3.09 7.68 -16.30
C PRO A 465 -1.61 7.45 -16.65
N GLU A 466 -1.31 6.98 -17.87
CA GLU A 466 0.05 6.85 -18.38
C GLU A 466 0.81 8.19 -18.35
N ASN A 467 0.13 9.32 -18.57
CA ASN A 467 0.74 10.65 -18.57
C ASN A 467 1.32 11.02 -17.19
N ALA A 468 0.68 10.59 -16.10
CA ALA A 468 1.22 10.78 -14.74
C ALA A 468 2.47 9.93 -14.52
N GLU A 469 2.43 8.66 -14.96
CA GLU A 469 3.57 7.75 -14.85
C GLU A 469 4.77 8.24 -15.67
N LEU A 470 4.53 8.73 -16.89
CA LEU A 470 5.56 9.33 -17.71
C LEU A 470 6.15 10.59 -17.04
N SER A 471 5.30 11.52 -16.58
CA SER A 471 5.73 12.76 -15.92
C SER A 471 6.61 12.50 -14.71
N SER A 472 6.36 11.39 -14.01
CA SER A 472 7.16 10.96 -12.87
C SER A 472 8.61 10.58 -13.27
N LEU A 473 8.84 10.04 -14.47
CA LEU A 473 10.21 9.76 -14.93
C LEU A 473 11.05 11.04 -15.04
N PHE A 474 10.39 12.18 -15.22
CA PHE A 474 10.97 13.51 -15.37
C PHE A 474 11.02 14.30 -14.05
N LYS A 475 10.59 13.73 -12.91
CA LYS A 475 10.50 14.46 -11.62
C LYS A 475 9.60 15.70 -11.68
N ILE A 476 8.52 15.60 -12.46
CA ILE A 476 7.54 16.67 -12.67
C ILE A 476 6.21 16.27 -12.01
N LYS A 477 5.52 17.24 -11.40
CA LYS A 477 4.20 17.01 -10.80
C LYS A 477 3.14 16.86 -11.89
N SER A 478 2.16 15.98 -11.69
CA SER A 478 1.04 15.81 -12.62
C SER A 478 -0.30 15.95 -11.91
N LEU A 479 -1.28 16.55 -12.58
CA LEU A 479 -2.63 16.77 -12.05
C LEU A 479 -3.68 16.19 -13.01
N PRO A 480 -4.50 15.22 -12.56
CA PRO A 480 -5.62 14.72 -13.35
C PRO A 480 -6.78 15.72 -13.40
N VAL A 481 -7.36 15.90 -14.57
CA VAL A 481 -8.59 16.67 -14.78
C VAL A 481 -9.65 15.84 -15.48
N HIS A 482 -10.93 16.21 -15.33
CA HIS A 482 -12.03 15.55 -16.03
C HIS A 482 -12.39 16.37 -17.27
N ALA A 483 -11.88 15.98 -18.44
CA ALA A 483 -12.24 16.63 -19.68
C ALA A 483 -13.57 16.09 -20.19
N THR A 484 -14.62 16.91 -20.23
CA THR A 484 -15.94 16.46 -20.70
C THR A 484 -16.16 16.70 -22.19
N ASN A 485 -15.41 17.62 -22.80
CA ASN A 485 -15.64 18.12 -24.16
C ASN A 485 -14.34 18.21 -25.00
N GLY A 486 -13.50 17.17 -24.94
CA GLY A 486 -12.28 17.07 -25.76
C GLY A 486 -11.16 18.05 -25.36
N TYR A 487 -10.17 18.21 -26.24
CA TYR A 487 -8.89 18.87 -25.95
C TYR A 487 -9.00 20.29 -25.36
N SER A 488 -9.92 21.12 -25.88
CA SER A 488 -10.12 22.49 -25.37
C SER A 488 -10.51 22.52 -23.89
N SER A 489 -11.21 21.49 -23.39
CA SER A 489 -11.55 21.40 -21.97
C SER A 489 -10.35 21.04 -21.11
N VAL A 490 -9.39 20.27 -21.63
CA VAL A 490 -8.11 20.00 -20.95
C VAL A 490 -7.30 21.28 -20.83
N LEU A 491 -7.17 22.06 -21.92
CA LEU A 491 -6.42 23.32 -21.92
C LEU A 491 -7.01 24.34 -20.93
N LEU A 492 -8.33 24.50 -20.92
CA LEU A 492 -9.00 25.39 -19.96
C LEU A 492 -8.85 24.89 -18.51
N SER A 493 -8.92 23.59 -18.29
CA SER A 493 -8.70 22.99 -16.97
C SER A 493 -7.24 23.15 -16.51
N ALA A 494 -6.28 23.06 -17.44
CA ALA A 494 -4.87 23.29 -17.17
C ALA A 494 -4.61 24.73 -16.75
N LEU A 495 -5.22 25.70 -17.44
CA LEU A 495 -5.16 27.12 -17.05
C LEU A 495 -5.79 27.35 -15.67
N SER A 496 -6.97 26.78 -15.40
CA SER A 496 -7.61 26.90 -14.08
C SER A 496 -6.72 26.33 -12.98
N ALA A 497 -6.22 25.10 -13.17
CA ALA A 497 -5.33 24.44 -12.23
C ALA A 497 -4.04 25.22 -11.99
N ALA A 498 -3.49 25.87 -13.03
CA ALA A 498 -2.32 26.70 -12.90
C ALA A 498 -2.52 27.87 -11.93
N PHE A 499 -3.67 28.56 -12.02
CA PHE A 499 -4.00 29.66 -11.11
C PHE A 499 -4.23 29.19 -9.68
N ASP A 500 -4.82 28.01 -9.50
CA ASP A 500 -5.05 27.42 -8.18
C ASP A 500 -3.74 26.95 -7.52
N LEU A 501 -2.84 26.37 -8.30
CA LEU A 501 -1.54 25.86 -7.81
C LEU A 501 -0.52 26.98 -7.57
N PHE A 502 -0.57 28.06 -8.36
CA PHE A 502 0.40 29.14 -8.32
C PHE A 502 -0.25 30.54 -8.19
N PRO A 503 -1.07 30.78 -7.15
CA PRO A 503 -1.87 32.01 -7.02
C PRO A 503 -1.02 33.27 -6.82
N SER A 504 0.23 33.12 -6.38
CA SER A 504 1.16 34.24 -6.12
C SER A 504 2.10 34.54 -7.28
N SER A 505 2.08 33.74 -8.37
CA SER A 505 3.00 33.94 -9.48
C SER A 505 2.48 35.04 -10.42
N PRO A 506 3.29 36.05 -10.76
CA PRO A 506 2.85 37.15 -11.62
C PRO A 506 2.87 36.78 -13.12
N THR A 507 3.59 35.73 -13.50
CA THR A 507 3.65 35.17 -14.85
C THR A 507 3.66 33.65 -14.80
N MET A 508 3.17 33.01 -15.86
CA MET A 508 3.28 31.56 -16.05
C MET A 508 3.48 31.27 -17.53
N ALA A 509 4.13 30.15 -17.83
CA ALA A 509 4.23 29.62 -19.18
C ALA A 509 3.24 28.47 -19.36
N VAL A 510 2.58 28.41 -20.51
CA VAL A 510 1.63 27.35 -20.86
C VAL A 510 2.10 26.71 -22.15
N ILE A 511 2.21 25.39 -22.16
CA ILE A 511 2.78 24.59 -23.24
C ILE A 511 1.79 23.48 -23.58
N GLU A 512 1.55 23.26 -24.86
CA GLU A 512 0.78 22.12 -25.36
C GLU A 512 1.69 20.89 -25.56
N GLU A 513 1.17 19.68 -25.41
CA GLU A 513 1.98 18.45 -25.43
C GLU A 513 2.79 18.21 -26.72
N ASP A 514 2.35 18.75 -27.84
CA ASP A 514 2.94 18.56 -29.17
C ASP A 514 4.02 19.61 -29.50
N VAL A 515 4.34 20.48 -28.54
CA VAL A 515 5.36 21.51 -28.69
C VAL A 515 6.73 20.97 -28.28
N LYS A 516 7.67 20.97 -29.22
CA LYS A 516 9.10 20.79 -28.93
C LYS A 516 9.77 22.14 -28.71
N LEU A 517 10.38 22.32 -27.55
CA LEU A 517 11.02 23.58 -27.17
C LEU A 517 12.41 23.71 -27.80
N SER A 518 12.81 24.95 -28.12
CA SER A 518 14.20 25.24 -28.49
C SER A 518 15.10 25.19 -27.25
N PRO A 519 16.40 24.86 -27.37
CA PRO A 519 17.30 24.76 -26.20
C PRO A 519 17.47 26.05 -25.38
N ASP A 520 17.09 27.19 -25.95
CA ASP A 520 17.16 28.53 -25.35
C ASP A 520 15.79 29.08 -24.93
N TRP A 521 14.71 28.28 -24.99
CA TRP A 521 13.35 28.74 -24.70
C TRP A 521 13.23 29.41 -23.33
N LEU A 522 13.78 28.81 -22.27
CA LEU A 522 13.74 29.39 -20.92
C LEU A 522 14.60 30.66 -20.81
N TYR A 523 15.70 30.73 -21.56
CA TYR A 523 16.53 31.93 -21.65
C TYR A 523 15.83 33.07 -22.39
N TYR A 524 15.09 32.77 -23.46
CA TYR A 524 14.24 33.74 -24.14
C TYR A 524 13.19 34.32 -23.18
N LEU A 525 12.51 33.47 -22.40
CA LEU A 525 11.51 33.93 -21.43
C LEU A 525 12.11 34.78 -20.31
N SER A 526 13.36 34.53 -19.89
CA SER A 526 14.05 35.38 -18.91
C SER A 526 14.20 36.83 -19.36
N GLN A 527 14.29 37.06 -20.67
CA GLN A 527 14.43 38.39 -21.27
C GLN A 527 13.06 39.01 -21.59
N ALA A 528 12.07 38.19 -21.95
CA ALA A 528 10.74 38.66 -22.33
C ALA A 528 9.82 38.95 -21.13
N SER A 529 9.89 38.14 -20.06
CA SER A 529 9.02 38.27 -18.88
C SER A 529 9.11 39.66 -18.20
N PRO A 530 10.29 40.28 -18.03
CA PRO A 530 10.37 41.64 -17.47
C PRO A 530 9.62 42.69 -18.28
N VAL A 531 9.55 42.55 -19.61
CA VAL A 531 8.81 43.48 -20.49
C VAL A 531 7.31 43.29 -20.30
N LEU A 532 6.84 42.04 -20.26
CA LEU A 532 5.44 41.69 -20.01
C LEU A 532 4.93 42.26 -18.68
N LEU A 533 5.77 42.23 -17.63
CA LEU A 533 5.41 42.71 -16.30
C LEU A 533 5.32 44.25 -16.19
N VAL A 534 6.01 44.98 -17.06
CA VAL A 534 6.07 46.45 -17.01
C VAL A 534 5.06 47.08 -17.95
N ASP A 535 4.87 46.54 -19.15
CA ASP A 535 3.97 47.10 -20.16
C ASP A 535 2.57 46.50 -20.08
N LYS A 536 1.62 47.29 -19.54
CA LYS A 536 0.22 46.90 -19.38
C LYS A 536 -0.53 46.69 -20.71
N ASN A 537 0.04 47.09 -21.84
CA ASN A 537 -0.55 46.86 -23.16
C ASN A 537 -0.25 45.45 -23.71
N ILE A 538 0.67 44.71 -23.08
CA ILE A 538 1.04 43.36 -23.47
C ILE A 538 0.34 42.37 -22.54
N GLY A 539 -0.49 41.49 -23.10
CA GLY A 539 -1.17 40.44 -22.34
C GLY A 539 -0.49 39.08 -22.37
N ILE A 540 0.26 38.76 -23.44
CA ILE A 540 0.83 37.45 -23.70
C ILE A 540 2.16 37.61 -24.46
N VAL A 541 3.15 36.78 -24.13
CA VAL A 541 4.35 36.55 -24.96
C VAL A 541 4.18 35.23 -25.69
N GLN A 542 4.22 35.25 -27.02
CA GLN A 542 4.18 34.03 -27.83
C GLN A 542 5.60 33.59 -28.19
N THR A 543 5.89 32.30 -28.03
CA THR A 543 7.18 31.69 -28.40
C THR A 543 7.15 31.03 -29.78
N PHE A 544 6.08 31.26 -30.55
CA PHE A 544 5.89 30.74 -31.90
C PHE A 544 5.67 31.90 -32.88
N ASN A 545 6.39 31.87 -34.01
CA ASN A 545 6.19 32.83 -35.10
C ASN A 545 5.53 32.11 -36.28
N PRO A 546 4.27 32.41 -36.63
CA PRO A 546 3.57 31.76 -37.73
C PRO A 546 4.22 32.01 -39.11
N ASN A 547 5.05 33.06 -39.22
CA ASN A 547 5.79 33.39 -40.44
C ASN A 547 7.25 32.88 -40.42
N GLY A 548 7.66 32.19 -39.35
CA GLY A 548 9.03 31.67 -39.16
C GLY A 548 9.34 30.42 -39.99
N ILE A 549 8.96 30.42 -41.27
CA ILE A 549 9.10 29.25 -42.15
C ILE A 549 10.52 29.23 -42.72
N SER A 550 11.28 28.18 -42.39
CA SER A 550 12.48 27.82 -43.13
C SER A 550 12.08 26.97 -44.32
N LEU A 551 12.04 27.56 -45.53
CA LEU A 551 11.97 26.80 -46.77
C LEU A 551 13.31 26.09 -46.96
N GLN A 552 13.46 24.88 -46.39
CA GLN A 552 14.49 23.96 -46.84
C GLN A 552 14.05 23.44 -48.22
N ILE A 553 14.69 23.97 -49.27
CA ILE A 553 14.63 23.42 -50.64
C ILE A 553 15.60 22.24 -50.72
#